data_AF-A0A1H9WDV4-F1
#
_entry.id   AF-A0A1H9WDV4-F1
#
_cell.length_a   1.000
_cell.length_b   1.000
_cell.length_c   1.000
_cell.angle_alpha   90.00
_cell.angle_beta   90.00
_cell.angle_gamma   90.00
#
_symmetry.space_group_name_H-M   'P 1'
#
loop_
_entity.id
_entity.type
_entity.pdbx_description
1 polymer ?
#
loop_
_entity_poly.entity_id
_entity_poly.type
_entity_poly.pdbx_seq_one_letter_code
_entity_poly.pdbx_strand_id
1 'polypeptide(L)'
;MGPAKFGHSGSADYRKTFFTAHPHLKGTVVVHHAVERQAERRYPTAGLTPEEINSLENLRGISKGDVNNRMHLSALRIAWNRFYAKNVSASKQDLLNFATELDDKHGASFRPRVR
;
A
#
# COMPACT_ATOMS: atom_id res chain seq x y z
N MET A 1 2.46 13.83 9.26
CA MET A 1 2.24 13.04 8.03
C MET A 1 0.77 13.13 7.65
N GLY A 2 0.47 13.29 6.36
CA GLY A 2 -0.91 13.39 5.85
C GLY A 2 -1.55 12.03 5.58
N PRO A 3 -2.85 11.98 5.24
CA PRO A 3 -3.54 10.75 4.87
C PRO A 3 -2.90 10.06 3.66
N ALA A 4 -3.25 8.79 3.43
CA ALA A 4 -2.80 8.05 2.26
C ALA A 4 -3.25 8.78 0.98
N LYS A 5 -2.35 8.80 -0.02
CA LYS A 5 -2.59 9.43 -1.31
C LYS A 5 -1.93 8.62 -2.41
N PHE A 6 -2.44 8.77 -3.62
CA PHE A 6 -1.71 8.39 -4.81
C PHE A 6 -0.75 9.52 -5.21
N GLY A 7 0.37 9.14 -5.81
CA GLY A 7 1.20 10.02 -6.61
C GLY A 7 1.24 9.53 -8.05
N HIS A 8 2.40 9.65 -8.68
CA HIS A 8 2.60 9.22 -10.05
C HIS A 8 3.94 8.48 -10.17
N SER A 9 3.93 7.29 -10.75
CA SER A 9 5.14 6.53 -11.09
C SER A 9 5.28 6.40 -12.60
N GLY A 10 6.44 6.79 -13.14
CA GLY A 10 6.82 6.50 -14.52
C GLY A 10 7.27 5.05 -14.74
N SER A 11 7.13 4.18 -13.73
CA SER A 11 7.53 2.77 -13.81
C SER A 11 6.50 1.85 -13.16
N ALA A 12 6.27 0.70 -13.79
CA ALA A 12 5.50 -0.41 -13.22
C ALA A 12 6.31 -1.24 -12.20
N ASP A 13 7.63 -1.05 -12.11
CA ASP A 13 8.47 -1.72 -11.12
C ASP A 13 8.44 -0.96 -9.78
N TYR A 14 7.38 -1.20 -9.02
CA TYR A 14 7.17 -0.58 -7.72
C TYR A 14 8.32 -0.83 -6.72
N ARG A 15 9.02 -1.98 -6.82
CA ARG A 15 10.17 -2.25 -5.95
C ARG A 15 11.33 -1.34 -6.32
N LYS A 16 11.60 -1.18 -7.61
CA LYS A 16 12.59 -0.21 -8.09
C LYS A 16 12.20 1.21 -7.69
N THR A 17 10.94 1.62 -7.84
CA THR A 17 10.44 2.93 -7.39
C THR A 17 10.74 3.14 -5.90
N PHE A 18 10.37 2.18 -5.05
CA PHE A 18 10.59 2.28 -3.60
C PHE A 18 12.07 2.30 -3.22
N PHE A 19 12.88 1.38 -3.73
CA PHE A 19 14.30 1.28 -3.36
C PHE A 19 15.17 2.36 -4.02
N THR A 20 14.71 3.03 -5.06
CA THR A 20 15.38 4.25 -5.57
C THR A 20 15.22 5.39 -4.57
N ALA A 21 14.04 5.56 -3.98
CA ALA A 21 13.79 6.56 -2.95
C ALA A 21 14.36 6.19 -1.56
N HIS A 22 14.42 4.89 -1.26
CA HIS A 22 14.86 4.37 0.05
C HIS A 22 15.91 3.26 -0.11
N PRO A 23 17.10 3.56 -0.68
CA PRO A 23 18.10 2.53 -1.00
C PRO A 23 18.62 1.78 0.23
N HIS A 24 18.71 2.45 1.38
CA HIS A 24 19.14 1.87 2.66
C HIS A 24 18.18 0.82 3.22
N LEU A 25 16.94 0.72 2.72
CA LEU A 25 15.96 -0.30 3.11
C LEU A 25 16.02 -1.55 2.22
N LYS A 26 16.86 -1.55 1.18
CA LYS A 26 16.99 -2.70 0.28
C LYS A 26 17.50 -3.91 1.05
N GLY A 27 16.80 -5.03 0.88
CA GLY A 27 17.13 -6.27 1.58
C GLY A 27 16.54 -6.37 2.99
N THR A 28 16.19 -5.26 3.65
CA THR A 28 15.68 -5.23 5.03
C THR A 28 14.16 -5.15 5.13
N VAL A 29 13.47 -4.73 4.06
CA VAL A 29 11.99 -4.66 4.01
C VAL A 29 11.40 -5.43 2.83
N VAL A 30 10.13 -5.81 2.96
CA VAL A 30 9.24 -6.18 1.86
C VAL A 30 8.43 -4.94 1.46
N VAL A 31 8.42 -4.60 0.17
CA VAL A 31 7.62 -3.50 -0.35
C VAL A 31 6.17 -3.98 -0.55
N HIS A 32 5.23 -3.24 0.01
CA HIS A 32 3.80 -3.49 -0.01
C HIS A 32 3.05 -2.25 -0.51
N HIS A 33 1.91 -2.43 -1.17
CA HIS A 33 1.06 -1.33 -1.61
C HIS A 33 0.05 -0.94 -0.52
N ALA A 34 -0.11 0.35 -0.22
CA ALA A 34 -1.10 0.82 0.75
C ALA A 34 -2.52 0.51 0.26
N VAL A 35 -2.88 0.97 -0.94
CA VAL A 35 -4.00 0.45 -1.74
C VAL A 35 -3.50 -0.70 -2.60
N GLU A 36 -4.01 -1.92 -2.37
CA GLU A 36 -3.51 -3.12 -3.08
C GLU A 36 -3.67 -3.00 -4.60
N ARG A 37 -2.68 -3.50 -5.35
CA ARG A 37 -2.70 -3.52 -6.82
C ARG A 37 -3.98 -4.14 -7.40
N GLN A 38 -4.59 -5.11 -6.74
CA GLN A 38 -5.82 -5.75 -7.22
C GLN A 38 -7.05 -4.83 -7.18
N ALA A 39 -6.99 -3.68 -6.50
CA ALA A 39 -8.06 -2.69 -6.48
C ALA A 39 -8.38 -2.17 -7.89
N GLU A 40 -7.37 -2.01 -8.76
CA GLU A 40 -7.53 -1.62 -10.16
C GLU A 40 -8.47 -2.59 -10.91
N ARG A 41 -8.27 -3.89 -10.72
CA ARG A 41 -9.09 -4.92 -11.37
C ARG A 41 -10.46 -5.10 -10.71
N ARG A 42 -10.54 -4.89 -9.40
CA ARG A 42 -11.78 -5.03 -8.64
C ARG A 42 -12.72 -3.84 -8.83
N TYR A 43 -12.19 -2.65 -9.08
CA TYR A 43 -12.94 -1.42 -9.25
C TYR A 43 -12.53 -0.70 -10.54
N PRO A 44 -12.85 -1.28 -11.72
CA PRO A 44 -12.45 -0.69 -13.00
C PRO A 44 -13.05 0.72 -13.22
N THR A 45 -14.17 1.04 -12.57
CA THR A 45 -14.83 2.34 -12.64
C THR A 45 -14.27 3.37 -11.66
N ALA A 46 -13.36 3.00 -10.74
CA ALA A 46 -12.76 3.92 -9.78
C ALA A 46 -11.65 4.80 -10.40
N GLY A 47 -11.29 4.56 -11.66
CA GLY A 47 -10.29 5.35 -12.38
C GLY A 47 -8.88 5.23 -11.81
N LEU A 48 -8.55 4.09 -11.20
CA LEU A 48 -7.19 3.78 -10.74
C LEU A 48 -6.29 3.51 -11.95
N THR A 49 -5.11 4.11 -11.94
CA THR A 49 -4.11 3.91 -13.00
C THR A 49 -2.92 3.08 -12.49
N PRO A 50 -2.21 2.35 -13.36
CA PRO A 50 -0.96 1.69 -13.00
C PRO A 50 0.08 2.64 -12.39
N GLU A 51 0.12 3.88 -12.86
CA GLU A 51 1.04 4.91 -12.40
C GLU A 51 0.73 5.34 -10.95
N GLU A 52 -0.55 5.50 -10.61
CA GLU A 52 -1.00 5.77 -9.24
C GLU A 52 -0.75 4.57 -8.32
N ILE A 53 -1.12 3.37 -8.76
CA ILE A 53 -0.93 2.16 -7.96
C ILE A 53 0.55 1.94 -7.63
N ASN A 54 1.46 2.16 -8.57
CA ASN A 54 2.90 1.96 -8.36
C ASN A 54 3.65 3.20 -7.85
N SER A 55 2.93 4.31 -7.56
CA SER A 55 3.52 5.54 -7.02
C SER A 55 4.16 5.32 -5.66
N LEU A 56 5.26 6.03 -5.39
CA LEU A 56 6.01 5.93 -4.13
C LEU A 56 5.10 6.18 -2.91
N GLU A 57 4.18 7.13 -3.03
CA GLU A 57 3.19 7.51 -2.03
C GLU A 57 2.26 6.35 -1.65
N ASN A 58 2.01 5.42 -2.57
CA ASN A 58 1.20 4.23 -2.34
C ASN A 58 2.03 3.03 -1.87
N LEU A 59 3.33 3.19 -1.56
CA LEU A 59 4.20 2.08 -1.13
C LEU A 59 4.59 2.16 0.35
N ARG A 60 4.69 1.00 0.99
CA ARG A 60 5.08 0.82 2.40
C ARG A 60 6.20 -0.21 2.47
N GLY A 61 7.24 0.05 3.26
CA GLY A 61 8.25 -0.96 3.58
C GLY A 61 7.91 -1.66 4.90
N ILE A 62 7.77 -2.98 4.87
CA ILE A 62 7.48 -3.82 6.04
C ILE A 62 8.76 -4.60 6.38
N SER A 63 9.30 -4.43 7.59
CA SER A 63 10.54 -5.08 8.02
C SER A 63 10.53 -6.60 7.82
N LYS A 64 11.62 -7.13 7.28
CA LYS A 64 11.91 -8.57 7.25
C LYS A 64 12.50 -9.00 8.58
N GLY A 65 12.20 -10.22 9.02
CA GLY A 65 12.85 -10.84 10.19
C GLY A 65 11.98 -10.93 11.43
N ASP A 66 10.90 -10.16 11.54
CA ASP A 66 9.91 -10.40 12.58
C ASP A 66 9.09 -11.65 12.21
N VAL A 67 8.84 -12.54 13.18
CA VAL A 67 7.79 -13.59 13.11
C VAL A 67 6.44 -12.97 12.68
N ASN A 68 6.29 -11.66 12.91
CA ASN A 68 5.16 -10.85 12.51
C ASN A 68 5.13 -10.42 11.03
N ASN A 69 6.15 -10.59 10.18
CA ASN A 69 6.08 -10.05 8.81
C ASN A 69 4.97 -10.72 7.98
N ARG A 70 4.83 -12.05 8.06
CA ARG A 70 3.74 -12.80 7.44
C ARG A 70 2.42 -12.50 8.12
N MET A 71 2.41 -12.31 9.44
CA MET A 71 1.19 -11.93 10.15
C MET A 71 0.73 -10.51 9.79
N HIS A 72 1.63 -9.54 9.63
CA HIS A 72 1.33 -8.18 9.19
C HIS A 72 0.84 -8.16 7.75
N LEU A 73 1.54 -8.85 6.84
CA LEU A 73 1.11 -9.00 5.45
C LEU A 73 -0.25 -9.72 5.36
N SER A 74 -0.46 -10.75 6.17
CA SER A 74 -1.72 -11.48 6.26
C SER A 74 -2.83 -10.60 6.84
N ALA A 75 -2.57 -9.83 7.89
CA ALA A 75 -3.54 -8.93 8.51
C ALA A 75 -3.99 -7.83 7.55
N LEU A 76 -3.05 -7.20 6.82
CA LEU A 76 -3.36 -6.23 5.77
C LEU A 76 -4.20 -6.87 4.67
N ARG A 77 -3.80 -8.06 4.19
CA ARG A 77 -4.54 -8.81 3.17
C ARG A 77 -5.95 -9.18 3.63
N ILE A 78 -6.12 -9.62 4.88
CA ILE A 78 -7.41 -9.97 5.48
C ILE A 78 -8.29 -8.71 5.60
N ALA A 79 -7.73 -7.59 6.04
CA ALA A 79 -8.45 -6.32 6.14
C ALA A 79 -8.95 -5.87 4.76
N TRP A 80 -8.09 -5.90 3.75
CA TRP A 80 -8.45 -5.61 2.36
C TRP A 80 -9.50 -6.57 1.80
N ASN A 81 -9.39 -7.88 2.06
CA ASN A 81 -10.42 -8.84 1.68
C ASN A 81 -11.79 -8.51 2.28
N ARG A 82 -11.84 -8.12 3.56
CA ARG A 82 -13.08 -7.70 4.22
C ARG A 82 -13.63 -6.41 3.61
N PHE A 83 -12.77 -5.45 3.29
CA PHE A 83 -13.16 -4.24 2.58
C PHE A 83 -13.81 -4.58 1.23
N TYR A 84 -13.15 -5.39 0.40
CA TYR A 84 -13.68 -5.76 -0.92
C TYR A 84 -14.99 -6.55 -0.83
N ALA A 85 -15.16 -7.40 0.18
CA ALA A 85 -16.39 -8.16 0.36
C ALA A 85 -17.58 -7.29 0.75
N LYS A 86 -17.36 -6.18 1.46
CA LYS A 86 -18.41 -5.27 1.93
C LYS A 86 -18.70 -4.13 0.97
N ASN A 87 -17.76 -3.78 0.10
CA ASN A 87 -17.86 -2.64 -0.80
C ASN A 87 -17.85 -3.14 -2.25
N VAL A 88 -19.01 -3.49 -2.80
CA VAL A 88 -19.13 -3.98 -4.18
C VAL A 88 -18.78 -2.87 -5.19
N SER A 89 -19.09 -1.63 -4.85
CA SER A 89 -18.55 -0.43 -5.48
C SER A 89 -17.76 0.35 -4.44
N ALA A 90 -16.58 0.84 -4.82
CA ALA A 90 -15.78 1.74 -4.02
C ALA A 90 -15.20 2.81 -4.94
N SER A 91 -15.22 4.06 -4.48
CA SER A 91 -14.52 5.14 -5.16
C SER A 91 -13.02 5.08 -4.88
N LYS A 92 -12.25 5.84 -5.66
CA LYS A 92 -10.83 6.07 -5.38
C LYS A 92 -10.61 6.63 -3.96
N GLN A 93 -11.52 7.49 -3.49
CA GLN A 93 -11.43 8.09 -2.17
C GLN A 93 -11.69 7.06 -1.06
N ASP A 94 -12.63 6.13 -1.24
CA ASP A 94 -12.91 5.09 -0.25
C ASP A 94 -11.69 4.17 -0.03
N LEU A 95 -10.98 3.86 -1.11
CA LEU A 95 -9.74 3.09 -1.06
C LEU A 95 -8.64 3.84 -0.29
N LEU A 96 -8.48 5.14 -0.53
CA LEU A 96 -7.51 5.98 0.17
C LEU A 96 -7.88 6.17 1.65
N ASN A 97 -9.17 6.31 1.97
CA ASN A 97 -9.65 6.38 3.35
C ASN A 97 -9.32 5.08 4.08
N PHE A 98 -9.60 3.93 3.47
CA PHE A 98 -9.30 2.65 4.09
C PHE A 98 -7.78 2.40 4.22
N ALA A 99 -6.99 2.78 3.22
CA ALA A 99 -5.52 2.75 3.33
C ALA A 99 -5.02 3.65 4.47
N THR A 100 -5.65 4.81 4.67
CA THR A 100 -5.34 5.73 5.76
C THR A 100 -5.65 5.10 7.12
N GLU A 101 -6.77 4.41 7.29
CA GLU A 101 -7.09 3.68 8.53
C GLU A 101 -6.06 2.59 8.85
N LEU A 102 -5.58 1.87 7.83
CA LEU A 102 -4.53 0.87 8.00
C LEU A 102 -3.18 1.50 8.34
N ASP A 103 -2.84 2.62 7.70
CA ASP A 103 -1.65 3.39 8.03
C ASP A 103 -1.71 3.93 9.46
N ASP A 104 -2.83 4.49 9.93
CA ASP A 104 -2.98 4.96 11.31
C ASP A 104 -2.77 3.84 12.35
N LYS A 105 -3.14 2.61 11.99
CA LYS A 105 -3.01 1.44 12.86
C LYS A 105 -1.60 0.82 12.84
N HIS A 106 -0.88 0.92 11.72
CA HIS A 106 0.34 0.14 11.48
C HIS A 106 1.56 0.99 11.10
N GLY A 107 1.38 2.29 10.90
CA GLY A 107 2.36 3.22 10.32
C GLY A 107 3.67 3.30 11.10
N ALA A 108 3.59 3.25 12.43
CA ALA A 108 4.74 3.17 13.33
C ALA A 108 5.67 1.97 13.05
N SER A 109 5.12 0.88 12.53
CA SER A 109 5.86 -0.35 12.20
C SER A 109 6.43 -0.34 10.78
N PHE A 110 5.98 0.56 9.91
CA PHE A 110 6.50 0.69 8.56
C PHE A 110 7.86 1.41 8.52
N ARG A 111 8.62 1.19 7.46
CA ARG A 111 9.92 1.79 7.17
C ARG A 111 9.93 2.29 5.73
N PRO A 112 10.09 3.61 5.47
CA PRO A 112 10.02 4.68 6.46
C PRO A 112 8.68 4.65 7.22
N ARG A 113 8.67 5.20 8.44
CA ARG A 113 7.40 5.35 9.16
C ARG A 113 6.48 6.20 8.31
N VAL A 114 5.22 5.80 8.27
CA VAL A 114 4.12 6.66 7.84
C VAL A 114 3.21 6.82 9.05
N ARG A 115 2.32 7.81 8.97
CA ARG A 115 1.36 8.26 9.98
C ARG A 115 1.43 7.59 11.37
#